data_AF-A0A6P9C0D2-F1
#
_entry.id   AF-A0A6P9C0D2-F1
#
_cell.length_a   1.000
_cell.length_b   1.000
_cell.length_c   1.000
_cell.angle_alpha   90.00
_cell.angle_beta   90.00
_cell.angle_gamma   90.00
#
_symmetry.space_group_name_H-M   'P 1'
#
loop_
_entity.id
_entity.type
_entity.pdbx_description
1 polymer ?
#
loop_
_entity_poly.entity_id
_entity_poly.type
_entity_poly.pdbx_seq_one_letter_code
_entity_poly.pdbx_strand_id
1 'polypeptide(L)'
;MSRILTSAPHQGFQGPSMPASHPPLSQAYGDLPRGYSYHTESLLADDSVWDEEEPEEMELSEDEDLAPERPSFTGLFRPSMFKSLLHKAKITTNMGVSSTQPSQQADSHPHDDLFQLHKPEQDFIPCPELFTDVVQKSWSQLAYISAPNGLDKKLYCLDPSLQNLIQLPSVDGHVAQLTSSSVISNDVLDSLRTEDKKAELSFHKTHQAAAWAIRAATSTSFFARASLIWLRQLQERLPPDDCRLHQDINKIVAATEYSADVSLNAAKFASRALVLTVTSRRLVWLCHWRANLKSKWKLASAPYKGSFLFGRGFGPNTNGG
;
A
#
# COMPACT_ATOMS: atom_id res chain seq x y z
N MET A 1 -18.45 67.84 2.68
CA MET A 1 -19.80 67.54 2.19
C MET A 1 -20.35 66.36 3.00
N SER A 2 -21.40 66.65 3.79
CA SER A 2 -22.43 65.80 4.46
C SER A 2 -22.03 64.39 4.96
N ARG A 3 -21.91 64.05 6.27
CA ARG A 3 -22.90 63.89 7.38
C ARG A 3 -24.21 63.19 6.95
N ILE A 4 -24.65 62.09 7.57
CA ILE A 4 -25.44 62.04 8.83
C ILE A 4 -25.45 60.61 9.47
N LEU A 5 -25.49 60.58 10.81
CA LEU A 5 -25.72 59.48 11.77
C LEU A 5 -27.22 59.18 12.02
N THR A 6 -27.59 58.00 12.54
CA THR A 6 -28.67 57.70 13.55
C THR A 6 -28.85 56.17 13.66
N SER A 7 -28.54 55.50 14.79
CA SER A 7 -29.24 55.29 16.09
C SER A 7 -30.40 54.25 16.08
N ALA A 8 -30.32 53.28 17.00
CA ALA A 8 -31.23 52.14 17.27
C ALA A 8 -32.60 52.53 17.89
N PRO A 9 -33.51 51.55 18.17
CA PRO A 9 -33.65 51.07 19.56
C PRO A 9 -34.09 49.60 19.81
N HIS A 10 -34.04 49.23 21.09
CA HIS A 10 -34.46 48.00 21.79
C HIS A 10 -35.99 47.75 21.87
N GLN A 11 -36.39 46.47 21.97
CA GLN A 11 -37.41 45.84 22.85
C GLN A 11 -37.36 44.31 22.56
N GLY A 12 -37.46 43.31 23.45
CA GLY A 12 -38.03 43.16 24.80
C GLY A 12 -39.06 42.00 24.77
N PHE A 13 -39.09 41.14 25.81
CA PHE A 13 -39.98 39.97 26.11
C PHE A 13 -39.41 38.56 25.78
N GLN A 14 -38.90 37.79 26.75
CA GLN A 14 -39.52 36.98 27.84
C GLN A 14 -39.89 35.54 27.39
N GLY A 15 -39.31 34.54 28.08
CA GLY A 15 -39.49 33.08 27.87
C GLY A 15 -40.86 32.54 28.33
N PRO A 16 -41.04 31.24 28.71
CA PRO A 16 -40.07 30.45 29.50
C PRO A 16 -40.04 28.91 29.23
N SER A 17 -39.20 28.24 30.04
CA SER A 17 -39.41 26.91 30.65
C SER A 17 -38.86 25.64 29.98
N MET A 18 -37.71 25.21 30.48
CA MET A 18 -37.36 23.79 30.67
C MET A 18 -38.25 23.15 31.74
N PRO A 19 -38.38 21.82 31.74
CA PRO A 19 -38.36 21.08 32.99
C PRO A 19 -37.25 20.03 33.01
N ALA A 20 -36.38 20.13 34.01
CA ALA A 20 -35.65 19.00 34.57
C ALA A 20 -36.60 18.22 35.50
N SER A 21 -36.59 16.90 35.41
CA SER A 21 -37.28 16.02 36.37
C SER A 21 -36.59 14.65 36.42
N HIS A 22 -35.71 14.45 37.40
CA HIS A 22 -35.56 13.14 38.07
C HIS A 22 -36.69 13.04 39.11
N PRO A 23 -37.24 11.86 39.45
CA PRO A 23 -36.63 10.97 40.47
C PRO A 23 -37.08 9.47 40.33
N PRO A 24 -37.03 8.59 41.36
CA PRO A 24 -35.98 8.26 42.34
C PRO A 24 -35.59 6.76 42.32
N LEU A 25 -34.58 6.43 43.14
CA LEU A 25 -34.13 5.09 43.50
C LEU A 25 -34.95 4.57 44.71
N SER A 26 -35.61 3.40 44.62
CA SER A 26 -35.85 2.51 45.77
C SER A 26 -36.32 1.10 45.36
N GLN A 27 -35.49 0.12 45.73
CA GLN A 27 -35.72 -1.25 46.22
C GLN A 27 -37.08 -1.95 45.99
N ALA A 28 -37.02 -3.15 45.40
CA ALA A 28 -37.77 -4.31 45.85
C ALA A 28 -36.97 -5.61 45.58
N TYR A 29 -36.85 -6.42 46.62
CA TYR A 29 -36.23 -7.75 46.70
C TYR A 29 -37.14 -8.85 46.08
N GLY A 30 -36.52 -9.98 45.70
CA GLY A 30 -37.14 -11.28 45.39
C GLY A 30 -37.23 -11.55 43.89
N ASP A 31 -36.80 -12.67 43.29
CA ASP A 31 -36.39 -13.97 43.80
C ASP A 31 -35.47 -14.67 42.77
N LEU A 32 -34.48 -15.42 43.27
CA LEU A 32 -33.72 -16.43 42.54
C LEU A 32 -34.42 -17.80 42.67
N PRO A 33 -34.25 -18.68 41.69
CA PRO A 33 -33.65 -19.99 41.99
C PRO A 33 -32.52 -20.29 40.99
N ARG A 34 -31.27 -20.53 41.42
CA ARG A 34 -30.75 -21.83 41.92
C ARG A 34 -31.22 -22.98 41.04
N GLY A 35 -30.43 -23.64 40.21
CA GLY A 35 -28.99 -23.69 39.97
C GLY A 35 -28.72 -25.07 39.34
N TYR A 36 -27.81 -25.17 38.38
CA TYR A 36 -27.17 -26.45 38.07
C TYR A 36 -25.73 -26.20 37.63
N SER A 37 -24.84 -26.77 38.42
CA SER A 37 -23.40 -26.89 38.24
C SER A 37 -23.11 -28.24 37.60
N TYR A 38 -22.33 -28.27 36.52
CA TYR A 38 -21.50 -29.41 36.13
C TYR A 38 -20.21 -28.83 35.55
N HIS A 39 -19.14 -28.80 36.35
CA HIS A 39 -18.05 -29.78 36.32
C HIS A 39 -17.34 -29.84 34.96
N THR A 40 -16.23 -29.10 34.90
CA THR A 40 -15.10 -29.31 34.02
C THR A 40 -14.41 -30.62 34.43
N GLU A 41 -14.48 -31.63 33.57
CA GLU A 41 -13.56 -32.78 33.61
C GLU A 41 -12.77 -32.86 32.30
N SER A 42 -11.45 -32.83 32.49
CA SER A 42 -10.40 -33.12 31.53
C SER A 42 -10.06 -34.59 31.65
N LEU A 43 -9.99 -35.33 30.53
CA LEU A 43 -9.19 -36.56 30.27
C LEU A 43 -9.37 -36.86 28.75
N LEU A 44 -8.37 -36.58 27.92
CA LEU A 44 -7.36 -37.51 27.38
C LEU A 44 -7.89 -38.60 26.42
N ALA A 45 -7.48 -38.43 25.15
CA ALA A 45 -6.96 -39.40 24.19
C ALA A 45 -7.77 -40.67 23.83
N ASP A 46 -8.18 -40.72 22.57
CA ASP A 46 -8.29 -41.92 21.71
C ASP A 46 -8.34 -41.36 20.26
N ASP A 47 -7.24 -41.21 19.52
CA ASP A 47 -6.37 -42.19 18.85
C ASP A 47 -7.06 -43.00 17.73
N SER A 48 -6.35 -43.15 16.60
CA SER A 48 -6.74 -43.78 15.31
C SER A 48 -7.53 -42.87 14.33
N VAL A 49 -7.19 -42.69 13.04
CA VAL A 49 -6.21 -43.26 12.11
C VAL A 49 -5.87 -42.15 11.11
N TRP A 50 -4.60 -41.79 10.96
CA TRP A 50 -4.14 -41.02 9.81
C TRP A 50 -3.78 -42.04 8.72
N ASP A 51 -4.67 -42.22 7.74
CA ASP A 51 -4.25 -42.77 6.45
C ASP A 51 -3.59 -41.63 5.68
N GLU A 52 -2.26 -41.64 5.73
CA GLU A 52 -1.37 -40.92 4.82
C GLU A 52 -1.47 -41.56 3.44
N GLU A 53 -2.25 -40.98 2.54
CA GLU A 53 -1.94 -41.03 1.11
C GLU A 53 -1.23 -39.73 0.76
N GLU A 54 0.10 -39.77 0.75
CA GLU A 54 0.95 -38.83 0.01
C GLU A 54 0.49 -38.80 -1.46
N PRO A 55 0.10 -37.64 -2.01
CA PRO A 55 0.19 -37.42 -3.43
C PRO A 55 1.57 -36.85 -3.72
N GLU A 56 2.40 -37.71 -4.31
CA GLU A 56 3.61 -37.45 -5.09
C GLU A 56 4.01 -35.98 -5.20
N GLU A 57 5.22 -35.69 -4.71
CA GLU A 57 5.96 -34.46 -4.95
C GLU A 57 5.79 -34.04 -6.41
N MET A 58 4.94 -33.04 -6.63
CA MET A 58 4.78 -32.42 -7.93
C MET A 58 6.07 -31.64 -8.18
N GLU A 59 7.04 -32.35 -8.77
CA GLU A 59 8.28 -31.80 -9.30
C GLU A 59 7.94 -30.49 -10.01
N LEU A 60 8.43 -29.39 -9.43
CA LEU A 60 8.36 -28.06 -10.00
C LEU A 60 9.23 -28.09 -11.26
N SER A 61 8.65 -28.51 -12.37
CA SER A 61 9.25 -28.49 -13.71
C SER A 61 9.94 -27.14 -13.91
N GLU A 62 11.26 -27.24 -14.02
CA GLU A 62 12.20 -26.13 -14.07
C GLU A 62 11.92 -25.22 -15.27
N ASP A 63 12.06 -23.91 -15.03
CA ASP A 63 12.11 -22.84 -16.03
C ASP A 63 13.21 -23.15 -17.06
N GLU A 64 12.87 -23.80 -18.17
CA GLU A 64 13.71 -23.75 -19.37
C GLU A 64 13.15 -22.70 -20.35
N ASP A 65 14.01 -21.69 -20.62
CA ASP A 65 13.91 -20.71 -21.69
C ASP A 65 12.93 -19.52 -21.54
N LEU A 66 12.82 -18.96 -20.34
CA LEU A 66 12.52 -17.53 -20.24
C LEU A 66 13.74 -16.73 -20.69
N ALA A 67 13.76 -16.36 -21.98
CA ALA A 67 14.67 -15.35 -22.52
C ALA A 67 14.80 -14.21 -21.49
N PRO A 68 16.02 -13.76 -21.14
CA PRO A 68 16.21 -12.81 -20.04
C PRO A 68 15.27 -11.65 -20.27
N GLU A 69 14.26 -11.49 -19.38
CA GLU A 69 13.23 -10.48 -19.53
C GLU A 69 13.93 -9.15 -19.76
N ARG A 70 13.94 -8.69 -21.01
CA ARG A 70 14.48 -7.38 -21.35
C ARG A 70 13.73 -6.42 -20.43
N PRO A 71 14.42 -5.58 -19.63
CA PRO A 71 13.73 -4.69 -18.73
C PRO A 71 12.73 -3.90 -19.56
N SER A 72 11.45 -3.98 -19.19
CA SER A 72 10.33 -3.38 -19.94
C SER A 72 10.46 -1.86 -20.11
N PHE A 73 11.45 -1.26 -19.44
CA PHE A 73 11.72 0.15 -19.42
C PHE A 73 13.23 0.38 -19.36
N THR A 74 13.76 1.13 -20.33
CA THR A 74 15.10 1.72 -20.26
C THR A 74 15.03 2.98 -19.41
N GLY A 75 15.65 2.95 -18.23
CA GLY A 75 15.72 4.10 -17.31
C GLY A 75 16.34 5.34 -17.93
N LEU A 76 15.93 6.51 -17.44
CA LEU A 76 16.58 7.79 -17.74
C LEU A 76 17.96 7.88 -17.09
N PHE A 77 18.08 7.34 -15.88
CA PHE A 77 19.29 7.40 -15.06
C PHE A 77 20.31 6.36 -15.52
N ARG A 78 21.58 6.75 -15.58
CA ARG A 78 22.70 5.84 -15.87
C ARG A 78 23.15 5.14 -14.57
N PRO A 79 22.97 3.81 -14.42
CA PRO A 79 23.29 3.12 -13.16
C PRO A 79 24.77 3.25 -12.74
N SER A 80 25.68 3.36 -13.70
CA SER A 80 27.12 3.59 -13.44
C SER A 80 27.41 4.89 -12.67
N MET A 81 26.50 5.86 -12.71
CA MET A 81 26.64 7.13 -12.00
C MET A 81 26.18 7.05 -10.53
N PHE A 82 25.52 5.95 -10.12
CA PHE A 82 24.89 5.84 -8.80
C PHE A 82 25.86 6.09 -7.64
N LYS A 83 27.00 5.40 -7.63
CA LYS A 83 27.99 5.54 -6.55
C LYS A 83 28.51 6.97 -6.42
N SER A 84 28.89 7.57 -7.55
CA SER A 84 29.40 8.95 -7.60
C SER A 84 28.34 9.96 -7.17
N LEU A 85 27.09 9.80 -7.63
CA LEU A 85 25.98 10.65 -7.25
C LEU A 85 25.66 10.52 -5.75
N LEU A 86 25.58 9.31 -5.23
CA LEU A 86 25.30 9.03 -3.83
C LEU A 86 26.39 9.60 -2.92
N HIS A 87 27.66 9.41 -3.27
CA HIS A 87 28.79 9.97 -2.54
C HIS A 87 28.72 11.52 -2.49
N LYS A 88 28.46 12.17 -3.63
CA LYS A 88 28.29 13.64 -3.69
C LYS A 88 27.09 14.10 -2.86
N ALA A 89 25.98 13.37 -2.89
CA ALA A 89 24.79 13.66 -2.10
C ALA A 89 25.09 13.55 -0.59
N LYS A 90 25.74 12.47 -0.16
CA LYS A 90 26.17 12.25 1.24
C LYS A 90 27.06 13.37 1.77
N ILE A 91 28.03 13.83 0.96
CA ILE A 91 28.87 14.99 1.31
C ILE A 91 28.02 16.24 1.44
N THR A 92 27.13 16.50 0.47
CA THR A 92 26.31 17.72 0.44
C THR A 92 25.34 17.78 1.62
N THR A 93 24.81 16.64 2.07
CA THR A 93 23.87 16.56 3.20
C THR A 93 24.54 16.34 4.55
N ASN A 94 25.88 16.23 4.60
CA ASN A 94 26.64 15.83 5.80
C ASN A 94 26.17 14.49 6.42
N MET A 95 25.54 13.61 5.63
CA MET A 95 25.05 12.29 6.09
C MET A 95 26.01 11.14 5.76
N GLY A 96 27.24 11.47 5.36
CA GLY A 96 28.25 10.53 4.87
C GLY A 96 29.42 10.28 5.79
N VAL A 97 29.39 10.72 7.05
CA VAL A 97 30.53 10.52 7.97
C VAL A 97 30.53 9.08 8.48
N SER A 98 30.98 8.17 7.62
CA SER A 98 31.70 6.98 8.05
C SER A 98 33.16 7.28 7.80
N SER A 99 33.90 7.44 8.90
CA SER A 99 35.35 7.45 8.94
C SER A 99 35.90 6.33 8.06
N THR A 100 36.32 6.62 6.83
CA THR A 100 37.51 5.98 6.28
C THR A 100 38.69 6.61 7.00
N GLN A 101 38.84 6.26 8.27
CA GLN A 101 40.18 6.13 8.80
C GLN A 101 40.90 5.20 7.82
N PRO A 102 42.04 5.60 7.23
CA PRO A 102 42.88 4.62 6.58
C PRO A 102 43.16 3.58 7.66
N SER A 103 42.63 2.38 7.49
CA SER A 103 43.00 1.24 8.30
C SER A 103 44.52 1.27 8.35
N GLN A 104 45.06 1.53 9.54
CA GLN A 104 46.45 1.24 9.80
C GLN A 104 46.65 -0.20 9.31
N GLN A 105 47.58 -0.39 8.39
CA GLN A 105 48.01 -1.70 7.93
C GLN A 105 48.41 -2.49 9.18
N ALA A 106 47.47 -3.24 9.74
CA ALA A 106 47.78 -4.37 10.56
C ALA A 106 48.24 -5.44 9.58
N ASP A 107 49.45 -5.95 9.78
CA ASP A 107 50.09 -7.01 9.00
C ASP A 107 49.10 -8.15 8.72
N SER A 108 48.47 -8.13 7.56
CA SER A 108 47.63 -9.24 7.09
C SER A 108 48.55 -10.31 6.54
N HIS A 109 48.55 -11.49 7.16
CA HIS A 109 49.29 -12.63 6.65
C HIS A 109 48.83 -12.96 5.22
N PRO A 110 49.73 -13.38 4.30
CA PRO A 110 49.42 -13.62 2.89
C PRO A 110 48.40 -14.75 2.63
N HIS A 111 47.93 -15.43 3.67
CA HIS A 111 46.92 -16.47 3.61
C HIS A 111 45.54 -16.07 4.18
N ASP A 112 45.43 -14.95 4.89
CA ASP A 112 44.13 -14.48 5.43
C ASP A 112 43.19 -13.96 4.32
N ASP A 113 43.73 -13.63 3.15
CA ASP A 113 42.98 -13.13 1.99
C ASP A 113 42.36 -14.26 1.13
N LEU A 114 42.79 -15.51 1.35
CA LEU A 114 42.34 -16.69 0.57
C LEU A 114 40.94 -17.20 0.99
N PHE A 115 40.51 -16.91 2.22
CA PHE A 115 39.20 -17.31 2.75
C PHE A 115 38.29 -16.12 3.08
N GLN A 116 38.74 -14.90 2.79
CA GLN A 116 37.90 -13.71 2.92
C GLN A 116 36.98 -13.61 1.71
N LEU A 117 35.71 -13.97 1.94
CA LEU A 117 34.64 -13.58 1.04
C LEU A 117 34.60 -12.05 1.02
N HIS A 118 35.08 -11.44 -0.06
CA HIS A 118 34.98 -10.01 -0.29
C HIS A 118 33.49 -9.63 -0.25
N LYS A 119 33.03 -9.14 0.89
CA LYS A 119 31.65 -8.67 1.03
C LYS A 119 31.54 -7.44 0.14
N PRO A 120 30.71 -7.46 -0.92
CA PRO A 120 30.58 -6.30 -1.77
C PRO A 120 30.16 -5.12 -0.90
N GLU A 121 30.96 -4.05 -0.92
CA GLU A 121 30.66 -2.82 -0.20
C GLU A 121 29.32 -2.30 -0.72
N GLN A 122 28.28 -2.41 0.11
CA GLN A 122 26.93 -2.08 -0.27
C GLN A 122 26.70 -0.58 -0.06
N ASP A 123 26.37 0.11 -1.14
CA ASP A 123 26.12 1.55 -1.14
C ASP A 123 24.72 1.86 -0.58
N PHE A 124 24.64 2.22 0.71
CA PHE A 124 23.39 2.59 1.37
C PHE A 124 23.02 4.06 1.17
N ILE A 125 21.75 4.31 0.81
CA ILE A 125 21.14 5.65 0.83
C ILE A 125 20.94 6.06 2.29
N PRO A 126 21.42 7.23 2.73
CA PRO A 126 21.21 7.69 4.10
C PRO A 126 19.70 7.86 4.37
N CYS A 127 19.25 7.47 5.56
CA CYS A 127 17.87 7.56 5.99
C CYS A 127 17.77 8.54 7.17
N PRO A 128 17.43 9.82 6.91
CA PRO A 128 17.13 10.78 7.98
C PRO A 128 16.05 10.28 8.94
N GLU A 129 16.15 10.65 10.23
CA GLU A 129 15.19 10.26 11.28
C GLU A 129 13.74 10.63 10.95
N LEU A 130 13.54 11.73 10.21
CA LEU A 130 12.22 12.12 9.71
C LEU A 130 11.52 10.98 8.94
N PHE A 131 12.24 10.20 8.15
CA PHE A 131 11.65 9.08 7.40
C PHE A 131 11.27 7.93 8.32
N THR A 132 12.11 7.60 9.30
CA THR A 132 11.79 6.55 10.28
C THR A 132 10.59 6.93 11.13
N ASP A 133 10.49 8.19 11.55
CA ASP A 133 9.38 8.68 12.36
C ASP A 133 8.04 8.60 11.62
N VAL A 134 8.01 9.01 10.34
CA VAL A 134 6.80 8.92 9.52
C VAL A 134 6.35 7.46 9.37
N VAL A 135 7.28 6.54 9.14
CA VAL A 135 6.98 5.10 9.01
C VAL A 135 6.46 4.53 10.32
N GLN A 136 7.16 4.76 11.44
CA GLN A 136 6.78 4.25 12.76
C GLN A 136 5.44 4.82 13.24
N LYS A 137 5.20 6.13 12.99
CA LYS A 137 3.91 6.76 13.31
C LYS A 137 2.77 6.14 12.51
N SER A 138 3.00 5.82 11.24
CA SER A 138 2.00 5.16 10.39
C SER A 138 1.68 3.76 10.90
N TRP A 139 2.67 3.01 11.38
CA TRP A 139 2.48 1.67 11.95
C TRP A 139 1.79 1.67 13.31
N SER A 140 1.96 2.74 14.09
CA SER A 140 1.27 2.89 15.37
C SER A 140 -0.25 3.12 15.21
N GLN A 141 -0.73 3.40 13.99
CA GLN A 141 -2.13 3.71 13.67
C GLN A 141 -2.87 2.58 12.92
N LEU A 142 -2.59 1.31 13.25
CA LEU A 142 -3.12 0.11 12.59
C LEU A 142 -4.65 0.10 12.36
N ALA A 143 -5.43 0.63 13.31
CA ALA A 143 -6.89 0.63 13.22
C ALA A 143 -7.45 1.80 12.38
N TYR A 144 -6.70 2.89 12.25
CA TYR A 144 -7.13 4.18 11.68
C TYR A 144 -6.16 4.64 10.60
N ILE A 145 -6.12 3.92 9.47
CA ILE A 145 -5.55 4.47 8.24
C ILE A 145 -6.37 5.71 7.90
N SER A 146 -5.81 6.88 8.14
CA SER A 146 -6.50 8.15 7.88
C SER A 146 -6.78 8.26 6.40
N ALA A 147 -8.03 8.57 6.06
CA ALA A 147 -8.36 8.91 4.69
C ALA A 147 -7.50 10.11 4.26
N PRO A 148 -7.04 10.13 3.00
CA PRO A 148 -6.29 11.26 2.47
C PRO A 148 -7.11 12.53 2.61
N ASN A 149 -6.43 13.58 3.03
CA ASN A 149 -7.06 14.86 3.29
C ASN A 149 -7.43 15.56 1.96
N GLY A 150 -8.13 16.69 2.05
CA GLY A 150 -8.56 17.44 0.86
C GLY A 150 -7.39 17.96 0.01
N LEU A 151 -6.24 18.22 0.64
CA LEU A 151 -5.03 18.66 -0.05
C LEU A 151 -4.38 17.50 -0.82
N ASP A 152 -4.28 16.31 -0.23
CA ASP A 152 -3.74 15.11 -0.89
C ASP A 152 -4.54 14.81 -2.16
N LYS A 153 -5.87 14.91 -2.07
CA LYS A 153 -6.76 14.74 -3.23
C LYS A 153 -6.47 15.75 -4.33
N LYS A 154 -6.15 17.00 -3.99
CA LYS A 154 -5.83 18.05 -4.97
C LYS A 154 -4.45 17.86 -5.59
N LEU A 155 -3.44 17.53 -4.80
CA LEU A 155 -2.04 17.44 -5.24
C LEU A 155 -1.74 16.17 -6.05
N TYR A 156 -2.46 15.08 -5.77
CA TYR A 156 -2.25 13.78 -6.41
C TYR A 156 -3.43 13.37 -7.29
N CYS A 157 -4.12 14.35 -7.89
CA CYS A 157 -5.08 14.14 -8.97
C CYS A 157 -4.38 13.54 -10.19
N LEU A 158 -4.90 12.42 -10.69
CA LEU A 158 -4.38 11.77 -11.91
C LEU A 158 -5.33 11.96 -13.10
N ASP A 159 -4.86 11.60 -14.29
CA ASP A 159 -5.73 11.43 -15.45
C ASP A 159 -6.84 10.38 -15.17
N PRO A 160 -8.09 10.60 -15.63
CA PRO A 160 -9.21 9.67 -15.39
C PRO A 160 -8.93 8.23 -15.82
N SER A 161 -8.15 8.00 -16.88
CA SER A 161 -7.81 6.64 -17.34
C SER A 161 -7.08 5.84 -16.28
N LEU A 162 -6.07 6.43 -15.64
CA LEU A 162 -5.31 5.80 -14.57
C LEU A 162 -6.11 5.76 -13.26
N GLN A 163 -6.94 6.77 -12.98
CA GLN A 163 -7.81 6.76 -11.80
C GLN A 163 -8.78 5.57 -11.82
N ASN A 164 -9.38 5.29 -12.97
CA ASN A 164 -10.29 4.16 -13.15
C ASN A 164 -9.58 2.81 -13.00
N LEU A 165 -8.32 2.72 -13.43
CA LEU A 165 -7.52 1.49 -13.33
C LEU A 165 -7.21 1.11 -11.87
N ILE A 166 -6.93 2.11 -11.02
CA ILE A 166 -6.56 1.90 -9.61
C ILE A 166 -7.75 1.95 -8.65
N GLN A 167 -8.97 2.14 -9.17
CA GLN A 167 -10.18 2.15 -8.35
C GLN A 167 -10.39 0.77 -7.70
N LEU A 168 -10.96 0.78 -6.49
CA LEU A 168 -11.32 -0.46 -5.79
C LEU A 168 -12.30 -1.26 -6.65
N PRO A 169 -11.97 -2.52 -7.04
CA PRO A 169 -12.89 -3.30 -7.85
C PRO A 169 -14.12 -3.71 -7.05
N SER A 170 -15.27 -3.63 -7.73
CA SER A 170 -16.53 -4.11 -7.21
C SER A 170 -16.62 -5.63 -7.34
N VAL A 171 -17.34 -6.27 -6.42
CA VAL A 171 -17.65 -7.70 -6.51
C VAL A 171 -18.65 -7.92 -7.64
N ASP A 172 -18.42 -8.91 -8.48
CA ASP A 172 -19.32 -9.27 -9.58
C ASP A 172 -20.67 -9.73 -9.02
N GLY A 173 -21.78 -9.23 -9.60
CA GLY A 173 -23.13 -9.45 -9.06
C GLY A 173 -23.50 -10.93 -8.90
N HIS A 174 -23.07 -11.80 -9.82
CA HIS A 174 -23.28 -13.24 -9.72
C HIS A 174 -22.55 -13.88 -8.53
N VAL A 175 -21.35 -13.40 -8.20
CA VAL A 175 -20.58 -13.90 -7.05
C VAL A 175 -21.23 -13.43 -5.73
N ALA A 176 -21.73 -12.20 -5.70
CA ALA A 176 -22.49 -11.68 -4.57
C ALA A 176 -23.79 -12.47 -4.30
N GLN A 177 -24.49 -12.91 -5.36
CA GLN A 177 -25.69 -13.75 -5.25
C GLN A 177 -25.39 -15.17 -4.73
N LEU A 178 -24.23 -15.73 -5.06
CA LEU A 178 -23.84 -17.07 -4.62
C LEU A 178 -23.44 -17.12 -3.14
N THR A 179 -23.08 -15.98 -2.57
CA THR A 179 -22.62 -15.84 -1.19
C THR A 179 -23.73 -15.36 -0.25
N SER A 180 -24.78 -14.72 -0.78
CA SER A 180 -25.94 -14.30 0.02
C SER A 180 -26.69 -15.51 0.59
N SER A 181 -26.58 -15.70 1.90
CA SER A 181 -27.57 -16.46 2.68
C SER A 181 -28.95 -15.80 2.50
N SER A 182 -30.03 -16.57 2.58
CA SER A 182 -31.43 -16.21 2.29
C SER A 182 -32.02 -14.98 3.03
N VAL A 183 -31.20 -14.21 3.76
CA VAL A 183 -31.56 -12.98 4.46
C VAL A 183 -31.36 -11.80 3.52
N ILE A 184 -32.41 -10.99 3.35
CA ILE A 184 -32.38 -9.74 2.58
C ILE A 184 -31.47 -8.75 3.32
N SER A 185 -30.17 -8.75 3.02
CA SER A 185 -29.26 -7.66 3.42
C SER A 185 -29.00 -6.72 2.24
N ASN A 186 -28.91 -5.42 2.54
CA ASN A 186 -28.61 -4.38 1.56
C ASN A 186 -27.10 -4.25 1.27
N ASP A 187 -26.22 -4.79 2.12
CA ASP A 187 -24.77 -4.75 1.92
C ASP A 187 -24.25 -6.15 1.53
N VAL A 188 -23.53 -6.20 0.41
CA VAL A 188 -22.89 -7.42 -0.12
C VAL A 188 -21.91 -8.01 0.92
N LEU A 189 -21.27 -7.17 1.74
CA LEU A 189 -20.37 -7.60 2.81
C LEU A 189 -21.05 -8.38 3.93
N ASP A 190 -22.36 -8.19 4.14
CA ASP A 190 -23.10 -8.89 5.20
C ASP A 190 -23.36 -10.37 4.86
N SER A 191 -23.12 -10.76 3.61
CA SER A 191 -23.14 -12.17 3.20
C SER A 191 -21.92 -12.96 3.68
N LEU A 192 -20.84 -12.28 4.05
CA LEU A 192 -19.61 -12.90 4.52
C LEU A 192 -19.65 -13.19 6.02
N ARG A 193 -18.89 -14.21 6.45
CA ARG A 193 -18.63 -14.45 7.88
C ARG A 193 -17.93 -13.24 8.50
N THR A 194 -18.00 -13.11 9.83
CA THR A 194 -17.41 -11.96 10.52
C THR A 194 -15.90 -11.85 10.28
N GLU A 195 -15.20 -12.98 10.21
CA GLU A 195 -13.76 -13.04 9.93
C GLU A 195 -13.46 -12.60 8.48
N ASP A 196 -14.22 -13.12 7.53
CA ASP A 196 -14.09 -12.83 6.10
C ASP A 196 -14.44 -11.38 5.78
N LYS A 197 -15.46 -10.82 6.44
CA LYS A 197 -15.81 -9.39 6.37
C LYS A 197 -14.69 -8.50 6.88
N LYS A 198 -14.03 -8.86 7.98
CA LYS A 198 -12.86 -8.13 8.50
C LYS A 198 -11.67 -8.22 7.54
N ALA A 199 -11.43 -9.39 6.96
CA ALA A 199 -10.38 -9.58 5.94
C ALA A 199 -10.64 -8.73 4.70
N GLU A 200 -11.86 -8.76 4.15
CA GLU A 200 -12.27 -7.96 2.99
C GLU A 200 -12.09 -6.45 3.25
N LEU A 201 -12.51 -5.96 4.42
CA LEU A 201 -12.31 -4.55 4.81
C LEU A 201 -10.82 -4.19 4.94
N SER A 202 -9.99 -5.10 5.47
CA SER A 202 -8.55 -4.91 5.53
C SER A 202 -7.95 -4.79 4.12
N PHE A 203 -8.36 -5.65 3.19
CA PHE A 203 -7.91 -5.57 1.80
C PHE A 203 -8.40 -4.31 1.09
N HIS A 204 -9.59 -3.78 1.39
CA HIS A 204 -10.05 -2.50 0.87
C HIS A 204 -9.13 -1.36 1.29
N LYS A 205 -8.75 -1.32 2.58
CA LYS A 205 -7.83 -0.31 3.10
C LYS A 205 -6.43 -0.44 2.47
N THR A 206 -5.90 -1.65 2.32
CA THR A 206 -4.62 -1.89 1.66
C THR A 206 -4.64 -1.49 0.19
N HIS A 207 -5.72 -1.84 -0.54
CA HIS A 207 -5.91 -1.41 -1.94
C HIS A 207 -5.91 0.11 -2.03
N GLN A 208 -6.64 0.79 -1.15
CA GLN A 208 -6.70 2.24 -1.12
C GLN A 208 -5.31 2.85 -0.85
N ALA A 209 -4.57 2.34 0.13
CA ALA A 209 -3.21 2.79 0.43
C ALA A 209 -2.27 2.60 -0.78
N ALA A 210 -2.31 1.44 -1.43
CA ALA A 210 -1.54 1.17 -2.64
C ALA A 210 -1.93 2.12 -3.79
N ALA A 211 -3.23 2.39 -3.99
CA ALA A 211 -3.70 3.35 -4.98
C ALA A 211 -3.16 4.77 -4.70
N TRP A 212 -3.10 5.21 -3.43
CA TRP A 212 -2.48 6.49 -3.07
C TRP A 212 -0.97 6.53 -3.30
N ALA A 213 -0.28 5.42 -3.03
CA ALA A 213 1.14 5.30 -3.37
C ALA A 213 1.36 5.42 -4.88
N ILE A 214 0.52 4.80 -5.72
CA ILE A 214 0.56 4.96 -7.18
C ILE A 214 0.34 6.42 -7.57
N ARG A 215 -0.66 7.10 -6.99
CA ARG A 215 -0.93 8.53 -7.26
C ARG A 215 0.27 9.42 -6.95
N ALA A 216 0.84 9.29 -5.75
CA ALA A 216 2.01 10.06 -5.34
C ALA A 216 3.20 9.78 -6.27
N ALA A 217 3.50 8.49 -6.52
CA ALA A 217 4.60 8.07 -7.37
C ALA A 217 4.46 8.58 -8.82
N THR A 218 3.27 8.49 -9.42
CA THR A 218 3.01 9.02 -10.77
C THR A 218 3.18 10.54 -10.81
N SER A 219 2.67 11.27 -9.81
CA SER A 219 2.83 12.73 -9.73
C SER A 219 4.32 13.12 -9.63
N THR A 220 5.08 12.50 -8.74
CA THR A 220 6.53 12.71 -8.62
C THR A 220 7.26 12.40 -9.92
N SER A 221 6.92 11.27 -10.55
CA SER A 221 7.49 10.80 -11.81
C SER A 221 7.26 11.79 -12.96
N PHE A 222 6.07 12.40 -13.02
CA PHE A 222 5.72 13.44 -13.99
C PHE A 222 6.52 14.72 -13.76
N PHE A 223 6.50 15.26 -12.55
CA PHE A 223 7.19 16.52 -12.23
C PHE A 223 8.72 16.40 -12.29
N ALA A 224 9.30 15.25 -11.97
CA ALA A 224 10.72 15.00 -12.17
C ALA A 224 11.10 15.06 -13.65
N ARG A 225 10.29 14.46 -14.54
CA ARG A 225 10.50 14.52 -16.00
C ARG A 225 10.33 15.93 -16.55
N ALA A 226 9.33 16.67 -16.09
CA ALA A 226 9.18 18.08 -16.44
C ALA A 226 10.39 18.92 -15.98
N SER A 227 10.87 18.67 -14.76
CA SER A 227 12.06 19.34 -14.22
C SER A 227 13.31 19.06 -15.06
N LEU A 228 13.48 17.84 -15.59
CA LEU A 228 14.58 17.52 -16.51
C LEU A 228 14.54 18.36 -17.79
N ILE A 229 13.35 18.57 -18.36
CA ILE A 229 13.19 19.40 -19.56
C ILE A 229 13.62 20.83 -19.22
N TRP A 230 13.17 21.38 -18.10
CA TRP A 230 13.53 22.74 -17.68
C TRP A 230 15.02 22.89 -17.34
N LEU A 231 15.62 21.89 -16.70
CA LEU A 231 17.06 21.89 -16.38
C LEU A 231 17.91 21.85 -17.65
N ARG A 232 17.52 21.08 -18.67
CA ARG A 232 18.23 21.04 -19.96
C ARG A 232 18.09 22.38 -20.70
N GLN A 233 16.90 22.96 -20.72
CA GLN A 233 16.68 24.31 -21.28
C GLN A 233 17.50 25.38 -20.54
N LEU A 234 17.67 25.25 -19.23
CA LEU A 234 18.51 26.14 -18.45
C LEU A 234 19.99 25.95 -18.82
N GLN A 235 20.45 24.71 -18.94
CA GLN A 235 21.82 24.36 -19.30
C GLN A 235 22.24 24.94 -20.66
N GLU A 236 21.33 24.90 -21.66
CA GLU A 236 21.56 25.46 -23.00
C GLU A 236 21.78 26.98 -22.99
N ARG A 237 21.29 27.70 -21.96
CA ARG A 237 21.41 29.16 -21.84
C ARG A 237 22.63 29.60 -21.05
N LEU A 238 23.36 28.66 -20.45
CA LEU A 238 24.52 29.01 -19.63
C LEU A 238 25.74 29.36 -20.49
N PRO A 239 26.53 30.38 -20.10
CA PRO A 239 27.83 30.61 -20.71
C PRO A 239 28.70 29.35 -20.63
N PRO A 240 29.46 29.02 -21.69
CA PRO A 240 30.33 27.84 -21.69
C PRO A 240 31.46 27.92 -20.64
N ASP A 241 31.85 29.15 -20.27
CA ASP A 241 32.97 29.38 -19.36
C ASP A 241 32.63 29.09 -17.89
N ASP A 242 31.35 29.02 -17.51
CA ASP A 242 30.93 28.74 -16.13
C ASP A 242 30.93 27.23 -15.84
N CYS A 243 32.13 26.65 -15.82
CA CYS A 243 32.37 25.23 -15.58
C CYS A 243 31.72 24.73 -14.28
N ARG A 244 31.67 25.58 -13.24
CA ARG A 244 31.10 25.21 -11.93
C ARG A 244 29.60 25.06 -12.02
N LEU A 245 28.92 26.03 -12.64
CA LEU A 245 27.47 25.99 -12.81
C LEU A 245 27.03 24.82 -13.70
N HIS A 246 27.79 24.52 -14.77
CA HIS A 246 27.56 23.33 -15.59
C HIS A 246 27.69 22.03 -14.77
N GLN A 247 28.70 21.93 -13.92
CA GLN A 247 28.87 20.78 -13.03
C GLN A 247 27.72 20.63 -12.04
N ASP A 248 27.24 21.73 -11.46
CA ASP A 248 26.14 21.70 -10.50
C ASP A 248 24.81 21.33 -11.17
N ILE A 249 24.52 21.89 -12.36
CA ILE A 249 23.35 21.46 -13.15
C ILE A 249 23.44 19.97 -13.49
N ASN A 250 24.59 19.47 -13.90
CA ASN A 250 24.75 18.04 -14.21
C ASN A 250 24.47 17.13 -13.00
N LYS A 251 24.82 17.56 -11.77
CA LYS A 251 24.44 16.82 -10.54
C LYS A 251 22.93 16.79 -10.35
N ILE A 252 22.26 17.93 -10.54
CA ILE A 252 20.80 18.05 -10.39
C ILE A 252 20.08 17.25 -11.47
N VAL A 253 20.55 17.28 -12.72
CA VAL A 253 20.04 16.45 -13.82
C VAL A 253 20.13 14.98 -13.45
N ALA A 254 21.31 14.48 -13.03
CA ALA A 254 21.48 13.09 -12.64
C ALA A 254 20.58 12.69 -11.46
N ALA A 255 20.45 13.55 -10.44
CA ALA A 255 19.56 13.32 -9.30
C ALA A 255 18.08 13.29 -9.71
N THR A 256 17.68 14.14 -10.65
CA THR A 256 16.31 14.22 -11.16
C THR A 256 15.99 13.02 -12.07
N GLU A 257 16.94 12.56 -12.89
CA GLU A 257 16.83 11.30 -13.66
C GLU A 257 16.64 10.11 -12.72
N TYR A 258 17.45 10.01 -11.67
CA TYR A 258 17.31 8.95 -10.66
C TYR A 258 15.94 9.01 -9.98
N SER A 259 15.49 10.19 -9.58
CA SER A 259 14.18 10.39 -8.93
C SER A 259 13.00 10.02 -9.86
N ALA A 260 13.12 10.33 -11.14
CA ALA A 260 12.12 10.00 -12.16
C ALA A 260 11.97 8.48 -12.38
N ASP A 261 13.07 7.74 -12.33
CA ASP A 261 13.09 6.28 -12.49
C ASP A 261 12.64 5.57 -11.20
N VAL A 262 13.13 6.00 -10.03
CA VAL A 262 12.75 5.42 -8.74
C VAL A 262 11.26 5.61 -8.47
N SER A 263 10.70 6.79 -8.75
CA SER A 263 9.26 7.02 -8.60
C SER A 263 8.42 6.18 -9.57
N LEU A 264 8.88 5.95 -10.82
CA LEU A 264 8.20 5.02 -11.72
C LEU A 264 8.24 3.57 -11.20
N ASN A 265 9.38 3.13 -10.65
CA ASN A 265 9.51 1.83 -10.02
C ASN A 265 8.64 1.71 -8.75
N ALA A 266 8.50 2.78 -7.96
CA ALA A 266 7.60 2.81 -6.82
C ALA A 266 6.14 2.59 -7.26
N ALA A 267 5.70 3.19 -8.36
CA ALA A 267 4.38 2.92 -8.93
C ALA A 267 4.23 1.46 -9.38
N LYS A 268 5.28 0.86 -9.97
CA LYS A 268 5.31 -0.57 -10.33
C LYS A 268 5.17 -1.47 -9.09
N PHE A 269 5.90 -1.21 -8.02
CA PHE A 269 5.79 -2.00 -6.78
C PHE A 269 4.44 -1.83 -6.10
N ALA A 270 3.91 -0.61 -6.03
CA ALA A 270 2.57 -0.35 -5.50
C ALA A 270 1.46 -1.02 -6.33
N SER A 271 1.62 -1.05 -7.66
CA SER A 271 0.71 -1.78 -8.57
C SER A 271 0.71 -3.29 -8.29
N ARG A 272 1.89 -3.89 -8.05
CA ARG A 272 1.98 -5.30 -7.65
C ARG A 272 1.26 -5.55 -6.31
N ALA A 273 1.47 -4.69 -5.31
CA ALA A 273 0.75 -4.79 -4.05
C ALA A 273 -0.77 -4.70 -4.24
N LEU A 274 -1.24 -3.79 -5.09
CA LEU A 274 -2.65 -3.65 -5.44
C LEU A 274 -3.21 -4.95 -6.06
N VAL A 275 -2.51 -5.54 -7.04
CA VAL A 275 -2.94 -6.81 -7.64
C VAL A 275 -2.96 -7.96 -6.62
N LEU A 276 -2.01 -8.02 -5.69
CA LEU A 276 -2.03 -9.00 -4.61
C LEU A 276 -3.27 -8.85 -3.72
N THR A 277 -3.70 -7.61 -3.42
CA THR A 277 -4.98 -7.41 -2.71
C THR A 277 -6.17 -7.93 -3.50
N VAL A 278 -6.17 -7.81 -4.84
CA VAL A 278 -7.23 -8.38 -5.69
C VAL A 278 -7.27 -9.90 -5.56
N THR A 279 -6.12 -10.57 -5.64
CA THR A 279 -6.04 -12.03 -5.46
C THR A 279 -6.53 -12.44 -4.07
N SER A 280 -6.12 -11.75 -3.00
CA SER A 280 -6.58 -12.06 -1.65
C SER A 280 -8.08 -11.87 -1.48
N ARG A 281 -8.64 -10.77 -2.00
CA ARG A 281 -10.09 -10.54 -2.01
C ARG A 281 -10.82 -11.64 -2.76
N ARG A 282 -10.34 -12.04 -3.95
CA ARG A 282 -10.93 -13.17 -4.69
C ARG A 282 -10.98 -14.43 -3.83
N LEU A 283 -9.93 -14.75 -3.09
CA LEU A 283 -9.91 -15.93 -2.21
C LEU A 283 -10.95 -15.83 -1.08
N VAL A 284 -11.13 -14.66 -0.48
CA VAL A 284 -12.20 -14.43 0.52
C VAL A 284 -13.56 -14.75 -0.10
N TRP A 285 -13.86 -14.22 -1.28
CA TRP A 285 -15.14 -14.46 -1.96
C TRP A 285 -15.31 -15.91 -2.44
N LEU A 286 -14.23 -16.58 -2.83
CA LEU A 286 -14.25 -17.98 -3.28
C LEU A 286 -14.25 -19.00 -2.13
N CYS A 287 -13.97 -18.60 -0.89
CA CYS A 287 -13.86 -19.55 0.21
C CYS A 287 -15.17 -20.32 0.42
N HIS A 288 -16.32 -19.64 0.25
CA HIS A 288 -17.67 -20.20 0.36
C HIS A 288 -18.12 -20.99 -0.87
N TRP A 289 -17.39 -20.93 -1.98
CA TRP A 289 -17.80 -21.59 -3.22
C TRP A 289 -17.55 -23.10 -3.18
N ARG A 290 -18.50 -23.90 -3.67
CA ARG A 290 -18.37 -25.37 -3.78
C ARG A 290 -17.61 -25.75 -5.05
N ALA A 291 -16.32 -25.44 -5.08
CA ALA A 291 -15.39 -25.83 -6.15
C ALA A 291 -14.12 -26.44 -5.53
N ASN A 292 -13.40 -27.27 -6.29
CA ASN A 292 -12.12 -27.80 -5.84
C ASN A 292 -11.07 -26.67 -5.69
N LEU A 293 -10.04 -26.93 -4.88
CA LEU A 293 -9.00 -25.94 -4.54
C LEU A 293 -8.26 -25.44 -5.80
N LYS A 294 -7.97 -26.33 -6.76
CA LYS A 294 -7.30 -26.01 -8.03
C LYS A 294 -8.10 -24.99 -8.86
N SER A 295 -9.41 -25.16 -8.97
CA SER A 295 -10.30 -24.25 -9.69
C SER A 295 -10.42 -22.89 -8.99
N LYS A 296 -10.46 -22.87 -7.65
CA LYS A 296 -10.46 -21.62 -6.88
C LYS A 296 -9.17 -20.84 -7.10
N TRP A 297 -8.01 -21.50 -7.02
CA TRP A 297 -6.72 -20.85 -7.27
C TRP A 297 -6.57 -20.34 -8.70
N LYS A 298 -6.95 -21.15 -9.70
CA LYS A 298 -6.92 -20.74 -11.11
C LYS A 298 -7.73 -19.45 -11.33
N LEU A 299 -8.87 -19.34 -10.67
CA LEU A 299 -9.71 -18.16 -10.77
C LEU A 299 -9.17 -16.96 -9.96
N ALA A 300 -8.67 -17.20 -8.74
CA ALA A 300 -8.06 -16.17 -7.92
C ALA A 300 -6.85 -15.51 -8.62
N SER A 301 -6.06 -16.31 -9.33
CA SER A 301 -4.85 -15.88 -10.06
C SER A 301 -5.10 -15.44 -11.50
N ALA A 302 -6.35 -15.39 -11.96
CA ALA A 302 -6.67 -14.96 -13.33
C ALA A 302 -6.22 -13.51 -13.58
N PRO A 303 -5.84 -13.12 -14.82
CA PRO A 303 -5.42 -11.76 -15.12
C PRO A 303 -6.45 -10.72 -14.67
N TYR A 304 -5.98 -9.67 -13.99
CA TYR A 304 -6.83 -8.57 -13.53
C TYR A 304 -6.87 -7.45 -14.59
N LYS A 305 -8.08 -7.00 -14.94
CA LYS A 305 -8.31 -5.98 -15.99
C LYS A 305 -8.91 -4.67 -15.46
N GLY A 306 -9.11 -4.53 -14.15
CA GLY A 306 -9.79 -3.38 -13.55
C GLY A 306 -11.29 -3.57 -13.34
N SER A 307 -11.89 -2.63 -12.61
CA SER A 307 -13.34 -2.44 -12.38
C SER A 307 -14.08 -3.53 -11.59
N PHE A 308 -13.96 -4.79 -11.98
CA PHE A 308 -14.63 -5.94 -11.35
C PHE A 308 -13.61 -6.93 -10.80
N LEU A 309 -13.98 -7.61 -9.72
CA LEU A 309 -13.08 -8.49 -9.01
C LEU A 309 -12.71 -9.72 -9.85
N PHE A 310 -13.68 -10.39 -10.47
CA PHE A 310 -13.51 -11.58 -11.32
C PHE A 310 -13.62 -11.27 -12.81
N GLY A 311 -14.31 -10.19 -13.18
CA GLY A 311 -14.42 -9.70 -14.55
C GLY A 311 -15.77 -10.03 -15.19
N ARG A 312 -16.15 -9.22 -16.20
CA ARG A 312 -17.49 -9.18 -16.83
C ARG A 312 -18.02 -10.51 -17.41
N GLY A 313 -17.22 -11.57 -17.45
CA GLY A 313 -17.58 -12.87 -18.01
C GLY A 313 -17.88 -13.97 -16.97
N PHE A 314 -17.90 -13.65 -15.68
CA PHE A 314 -18.14 -14.64 -14.62
C PHE A 314 -19.63 -14.97 -14.39
N GLY A 315 -20.42 -15.00 -15.46
CA GLY A 315 -21.79 -15.52 -15.49
C GLY A 315 -21.83 -16.91 -16.14
N PRO A 316 -22.83 -17.75 -15.84
CA PRO A 316 -22.99 -19.02 -16.52
C PRO A 316 -23.13 -18.77 -18.04
N ASN A 317 -22.41 -19.54 -18.84
CA ASN A 317 -22.37 -19.47 -20.30
C ASN A 317 -23.72 -19.07 -20.91
N THR A 318 -23.75 -17.96 -21.66
CA THR A 318 -24.61 -17.84 -22.83
C THR A 318 -24.06 -18.76 -23.91
N ASN A 319 -24.32 -20.06 -23.78
CA ASN A 319 -24.36 -20.99 -24.90
C ASN A 319 -25.78 -21.57 -24.92
N GLY A 320 -26.55 -21.14 -25.91
CA GLY A 320 -27.92 -21.59 -26.13
C GLY A 320 -28.67 -20.61 -27.04
N GLY A 321 -28.51 -20.78 -28.35
CA GLY A 321 -29.18 -19.99 -29.40
C GLY A 321 -28.34 -19.93 -30.66
#